data_AF-A0A511W2S3-F1
#
_entry.id   AF-A0A511W2S3-F1
#
_cell.length_a   1.000
_cell.length_b   1.000
_cell.length_c   1.000
_cell.angle_alpha   90.00
_cell.angle_beta   90.00
_cell.angle_gamma   90.00
#
_symmetry.space_group_name_H-M   'P 1'
#
loop_
_entity.id
_entity.type
_entity.pdbx_description
1 polymer ?
#
loop_
_entity_poly.entity_id
_entity_poly.type
_entity_poly.pdbx_seq_one_letter_code
_entity_poly.pdbx_strand_id
1 'polypeptide(L)'
;MNLDLKVLIRKMNEDDYETMAKWLSTEEVLEFYGDVNSPFDLVKVKEKYGPRIAGEVPVIPYIVELGDTPIGYMQKYSLSEEKKVGFGYFTHDQVYGVDQFIGVPSLFDKGIGTKMVRQLLVIFLIIRMQMLLFWTLRYQMLEQLNVMRNADFQK
;
A
#
# COMPACT_ATOMS: atom_id res chain seq x y z
N MET A 1 10.16 -6.20 22.94
CA MET A 1 10.14 -6.03 21.46
C MET A 1 11.23 -5.04 21.10
N ASN A 2 12.20 -5.43 20.26
CA ASN A 2 13.30 -4.56 19.87
C ASN A 2 12.80 -3.55 18.82
N LEU A 3 12.86 -2.25 19.11
CA LEU A 3 12.37 -1.17 18.23
C LEU A 3 13.37 -0.78 17.13
N ASP A 4 14.58 -1.36 17.15
CA ASP A 4 15.59 -1.24 16.10
C ASP A 4 15.36 -2.22 14.93
N LEU A 5 14.39 -3.13 15.08
CA LEU A 5 13.96 -4.01 14.00
C LEU A 5 13.40 -3.20 12.82
N LYS A 6 13.66 -3.69 11.62
CA LYS A 6 13.22 -3.06 10.37
C LYS A 6 11.71 -3.25 10.20
N VAL A 7 11.03 -2.18 9.79
CA VAL A 7 9.63 -2.24 9.37
C VAL A 7 9.57 -2.84 7.97
N LEU A 8 8.78 -3.90 7.81
CA LEU A 8 8.48 -4.53 6.53
C LEU A 8 7.01 -4.27 6.18
N ILE A 9 6.74 -4.17 4.87
CA ILE A 9 5.39 -3.95 4.35
C ILE A 9 5.16 -5.00 3.28
N ARG A 10 4.13 -5.83 3.47
CA ARG A 10 3.69 -6.82 2.50
C ARG A 10 2.23 -6.62 2.17
N LYS A 11 1.79 -7.14 1.02
CA LYS A 11 0.36 -7.16 0.69
C LYS A 11 -0.38 -7.99 1.73
N MET A 12 -1.55 -7.51 2.13
CA MET A 12 -2.48 -8.27 2.96
C MET A 12 -3.04 -9.46 2.17
N ASN A 13 -3.27 -10.58 2.83
CA ASN A 13 -3.95 -11.76 2.28
C ASN A 13 -5.06 -12.24 3.24
N GLU A 14 -5.73 -13.33 2.90
CA GLU A 14 -6.86 -13.85 3.67
C GLU A 14 -6.47 -14.38 5.06
N ASP A 15 -5.22 -14.83 5.24
CA ASP A 15 -4.71 -15.31 6.53
C ASP A 15 -4.60 -14.17 7.56
N ASP A 16 -4.59 -12.92 7.11
CA ASP A 16 -4.53 -11.74 7.96
C ASP A 16 -5.90 -11.33 8.54
N TYR A 17 -7.00 -11.96 8.12
CA TYR A 17 -8.34 -11.53 8.54
C TYR A 17 -8.57 -11.64 10.05
N GLU A 18 -8.09 -12.70 10.70
CA GLU A 18 -8.22 -12.86 12.15
C GLU A 18 -7.43 -11.77 12.90
N THR A 19 -6.23 -11.47 12.41
CA THR A 19 -5.39 -10.40 12.96
C THR A 19 -6.08 -9.04 12.81
N MET A 20 -6.67 -8.76 11.65
CA MET A 20 -7.42 -7.53 11.40
C MET A 20 -8.67 -7.41 12.27
N ALA A 21 -9.42 -8.50 12.46
CA ALA A 21 -10.59 -8.52 13.33
C ALA A 21 -10.19 -8.18 14.78
N LYS A 22 -9.11 -8.79 15.26
CA LYS A 22 -8.55 -8.49 16.59
C LYS A 22 -8.16 -7.02 16.75
N TRP A 23 -7.46 -6.44 15.77
CA TRP A 23 -7.06 -5.03 15.85
C TRP A 23 -8.26 -4.09 15.79
N LEU A 24 -9.21 -4.36 14.88
CA LEU A 24 -10.42 -3.56 14.70
C LEU A 24 -11.54 -3.90 15.71
N SER A 25 -11.22 -4.68 16.73
CA SER A 25 -12.03 -4.86 17.94
C SER A 25 -11.32 -4.34 19.20
N THR A 26 -10.12 -3.77 19.06
CA THR A 26 -9.34 -3.18 20.16
C THR A 26 -9.76 -1.73 20.34
N GLU A 27 -10.18 -1.37 21.56
CA GLU A 27 -10.75 -0.06 21.88
C GLU A 27 -9.80 1.09 21.52
N GLU A 28 -8.53 0.97 21.88
CA GLU A 28 -7.51 1.99 21.60
C GLU A 28 -7.22 2.15 20.11
N VAL A 29 -7.46 1.12 19.30
CA VAL A 29 -7.36 1.22 17.83
C VAL A 29 -8.59 1.91 17.28
N LEU A 30 -9.78 1.54 17.76
CA LEU A 30 -11.06 2.08 17.32
C LEU A 30 -11.26 3.54 17.68
N GLU A 31 -10.62 4.03 18.75
CA GLU A 31 -10.61 5.46 19.11
C GLU A 31 -10.09 6.33 17.96
N PHE A 32 -9.10 5.84 17.21
CA PHE A 32 -8.47 6.58 16.11
C PHE A 32 -8.86 6.07 14.71
N TYR A 33 -9.27 4.80 14.60
CA TYR A 33 -9.54 4.14 13.32
C TYR A 33 -10.76 3.22 13.39
N GLY A 34 -11.94 3.78 13.15
CA GLY A 34 -13.20 3.05 13.09
C GLY A 34 -14.28 3.72 13.91
N ASP A 35 -15.09 2.89 14.58
CA ASP A 35 -16.11 3.30 15.54
C ASP A 35 -16.08 2.32 16.70
N VAL A 36 -15.81 2.83 17.90
CA VAL A 36 -15.75 2.05 19.16
C VAL A 36 -17.07 1.30 19.40
N ASN A 37 -18.20 1.84 18.92
CA ASN A 37 -19.52 1.23 19.08
C ASN A 37 -19.81 0.13 18.05
N SER A 38 -18.95 -0.06 17.05
CA SER A 38 -19.12 -1.05 15.99
C SER A 38 -17.79 -1.76 15.71
N PRO A 39 -17.28 -2.56 16.67
CA PRO A 39 -16.10 -3.38 16.46
C PRO A 39 -16.32 -4.33 15.29
N PHE A 40 -15.22 -4.64 14.61
CA PHE A 40 -15.23 -5.55 13.47
C PHE A 40 -15.10 -6.99 13.95
N ASP A 41 -16.10 -7.80 13.62
CA ASP A 41 -15.95 -9.25 13.64
C ASP A 41 -15.32 -9.75 12.33
N LEU A 42 -15.02 -11.05 12.29
CA LEU A 42 -14.40 -11.67 11.12
C LEU A 42 -15.24 -11.50 9.84
N VAL A 43 -16.57 -11.47 9.94
CA VAL A 43 -17.48 -11.33 8.80
C VAL A 43 -17.36 -9.93 8.21
N LYS A 44 -17.46 -8.89 9.04
CA LYS A 44 -17.28 -7.50 8.63
C LYS A 44 -15.90 -7.24 8.03
N VAL A 45 -14.85 -7.89 8.56
CA VAL A 45 -13.50 -7.80 7.98
C VAL A 45 -13.49 -8.40 6.57
N LYS A 46 -14.02 -9.62 6.39
CA LYS A 46 -14.07 -10.27 5.07
C LYS A 46 -14.84 -9.44 4.06
N GLU A 47 -16.01 -8.91 4.43
CA GLU A 47 -16.82 -8.06 3.55
C GLU A 47 -16.10 -6.78 3.14
N LYS A 48 -15.39 -6.13 4.07
CA LYS A 48 -14.71 -4.85 3.81
C LYS A 48 -13.39 -5.01 3.06
N TYR A 49 -12.59 -6.02 3.40
CA TYR A 49 -11.22 -6.19 2.91
C TYR A 49 -11.09 -7.23 1.80
N GLY A 50 -12.03 -8.17 1.66
CA GLY A 50 -12.05 -9.18 0.60
C GLY A 50 -11.97 -8.59 -0.81
N PRO A 51 -12.87 -7.67 -1.20
CA PRO A 51 -12.81 -7.01 -2.51
C PRO A 51 -11.49 -6.26 -2.76
N ARG A 52 -10.81 -5.80 -1.69
CA ARG A 52 -9.51 -5.10 -1.78
C ARG A 52 -8.36 -6.06 -2.07
N ILE A 53 -8.38 -7.23 -1.42
CA ILE A 53 -7.38 -8.29 -1.65
C ILE A 53 -7.57 -8.88 -3.05
N ALA A 54 -8.81 -9.09 -3.48
CA ALA A 54 -9.16 -9.56 -4.82
C ALA A 54 -8.88 -8.53 -5.93
N GLY A 55 -8.62 -7.26 -5.57
CA GLY A 55 -8.36 -6.18 -6.53
C GLY A 55 -9.60 -5.69 -7.28
N GLU A 56 -10.80 -6.00 -6.77
CA GLU A 56 -12.09 -5.56 -7.32
C GLU A 56 -12.32 -4.06 -7.09
N VAL A 57 -11.66 -3.49 -6.08
CA VAL A 57 -11.67 -2.05 -5.80
C VAL A 57 -10.24 -1.48 -5.90
N PRO A 58 -10.07 -0.20 -6.26
CA PRO A 58 -8.77 0.44 -6.45
C PRO A 58 -8.10 0.82 -5.12
N VAL A 59 -8.14 -0.08 -4.14
CA VAL A 59 -7.53 0.05 -2.81
C VAL A 59 -6.62 -1.14 -2.60
N ILE A 60 -5.33 -0.90 -2.37
CA ILE A 60 -4.36 -1.96 -2.14
C ILE A 60 -4.07 -2.04 -0.63
N PRO A 61 -4.46 -3.12 0.05
CA PRO A 61 -4.24 -3.32 1.47
C PRO A 61 -2.86 -3.94 1.75
N TYR A 62 -2.25 -3.54 2.86
CA TYR A 62 -0.94 -3.98 3.31
C TYR A 62 -0.95 -4.30 4.81
N ILE A 63 -0.15 -5.30 5.18
CA ILE A 63 0.24 -5.56 6.55
C ILE A 63 1.65 -5.05 6.79
N VAL A 64 1.82 -4.40 7.93
CA VAL A 64 3.09 -3.92 8.42
C VAL A 64 3.60 -4.89 9.47
N GLU A 65 4.85 -5.30 9.32
CA GLU A 65 5.52 -6.25 10.21
C GLU A 65 6.76 -5.64 10.84
N LEU A 66 7.03 -6.03 12.08
CA LEU A 66 8.30 -5.76 12.75
C LEU A 66 8.99 -7.10 13.00
N GLY A 67 10.01 -7.41 12.18
CA GLY A 67 10.46 -8.79 12.02
C GLY A 67 9.36 -9.60 11.32
N ASP A 68 8.97 -10.75 11.89
CA ASP A 68 7.90 -11.61 11.37
C ASP A 68 6.57 -11.43 12.12
N THR A 69 6.44 -10.35 12.91
CA THR A 69 5.23 -10.08 13.69
C THR A 69 4.40 -8.97 13.03
N PRO A 70 3.15 -9.23 12.63
CA PRO A 70 2.21 -8.20 12.21
C PRO A 70 1.97 -7.20 13.34
N ILE A 71 2.08 -5.91 13.02
CA ILE A 71 1.92 -4.81 13.99
C ILE A 71 0.92 -3.75 13.57
N GLY A 72 0.52 -3.72 12.31
CA GLY A 72 -0.40 -2.71 11.81
C GLY A 72 -0.80 -2.92 10.36
N TYR A 73 -1.62 -2.00 9.89
CA TYR A 73 -2.22 -2.02 8.57
C TYR A 73 -1.93 -0.72 7.84
N MET A 74 -1.78 -0.81 6.52
CA MET A 74 -1.77 0.35 5.63
C MET A 74 -2.60 0.07 4.39
N GLN A 75 -3.11 1.13 3.77
CA GLN A 75 -3.70 1.04 2.44
C GLN A 75 -3.26 2.20 1.58
N LYS A 76 -3.24 1.98 0.27
CA LYS A 76 -3.15 3.06 -0.71
C LYS A 76 -4.26 2.97 -1.73
N TYR A 77 -4.74 4.12 -2.18
CA TYR A 77 -5.79 4.22 -3.20
C TYR A 77 -5.57 5.46 -4.07
N SER A 78 -6.01 5.42 -5.33
CA SER A 78 -5.99 6.61 -6.18
C SER A 78 -7.15 7.52 -5.79
N LEU A 79 -6.90 8.83 -5.76
CA LEU A 79 -7.99 9.80 -5.61
C LEU A 79 -8.80 9.88 -6.92
N SER A 80 -10.12 10.03 -6.78
CA SER A 80 -11.00 10.40 -7.89
C SER A 80 -10.75 11.85 -8.31
N GLU A 81 -11.11 12.21 -9.54
CA GLU A 81 -10.96 13.58 -10.05
C GLU A 81 -11.70 14.60 -9.17
N GLU A 82 -12.92 14.28 -8.73
CA GLU A 82 -13.70 15.11 -7.81
C GLU A 82 -12.93 15.38 -6.51
N LYS A 83 -12.36 14.35 -5.88
CA LYS A 83 -11.57 14.50 -4.66
C LYS A 83 -10.29 15.29 -4.90
N LYS A 84 -9.62 15.09 -6.05
CA LYS A 84 -8.43 15.88 -6.43
C LYS A 84 -8.76 17.36 -6.48
N VAL A 85 -9.82 17.73 -7.19
CA VAL A 85 -10.29 19.13 -7.29
C VAL A 85 -10.66 19.67 -5.91
N GLY A 86 -11.38 18.90 -5.09
CA GLY A 86 -11.73 19.29 -3.72
C GLY A 86 -10.54 19.55 -2.80
N PHE A 87 -9.41 18.87 -3.03
CA PHE A 87 -8.15 19.10 -2.31
C PHE A 87 -7.19 20.08 -3.00
N GLY A 88 -7.58 20.67 -4.14
CA GLY A 88 -6.77 21.65 -4.87
C GLY A 88 -5.71 21.08 -5.81
N TYR A 89 -5.78 19.79 -6.16
CA TYR A 89 -4.90 19.15 -7.15
C TYR A 89 -5.47 19.27 -8.56
N PHE A 90 -4.59 19.18 -9.57
CA PHE A 90 -5.05 19.08 -10.95
C PHE A 90 -5.57 17.67 -11.25
N THR A 91 -6.55 17.55 -12.14
CA THR A 91 -7.16 16.25 -12.49
C THR A 91 -6.17 15.27 -13.12
N HIS A 92 -5.18 15.80 -13.86
CA HIS A 92 -4.11 15.03 -14.49
C HIS A 92 -3.01 14.57 -13.52
N ASP A 93 -2.99 15.05 -12.28
CA ASP A 93 -2.01 14.62 -11.29
C ASP A 93 -2.27 13.17 -10.83
N GLN A 94 -1.21 12.40 -10.65
CA GLN A 94 -1.30 11.09 -10.00
C GLN A 94 -1.24 11.26 -8.48
N VAL A 95 -2.40 11.36 -7.85
CA VAL A 95 -2.53 11.55 -6.40
C VAL A 95 -3.03 10.28 -5.73
N TYR A 96 -2.31 9.83 -4.70
CA TYR A 96 -2.66 8.67 -3.90
C TYR A 96 -2.98 9.07 -2.47
N GLY A 97 -4.05 8.51 -1.93
CA GLY A 97 -4.38 8.56 -0.52
C GLY A 97 -3.75 7.38 0.20
N VAL A 98 -3.36 7.58 1.45
CA VAL A 98 -2.82 6.55 2.32
C VAL A 98 -3.51 6.65 3.67
N ASP A 99 -4.06 5.53 4.14
CA ASP A 99 -4.52 5.40 5.52
C ASP A 99 -3.72 4.31 6.21
N GLN A 100 -3.53 4.44 7.52
CA GLN A 100 -2.79 3.47 8.33
C GLN A 100 -3.31 3.43 9.76
N PHE A 101 -3.07 2.33 10.45
CA PHE A 101 -3.16 2.24 11.89
C PHE A 101 -2.14 1.23 12.43
N ILE A 102 -1.76 1.40 13.70
CA ILE A 102 -0.99 0.41 14.45
C ILE A 102 -2.00 -0.43 15.22
N GLY A 103 -1.96 -1.75 15.07
CA GLY A 103 -2.90 -2.66 15.71
C GLY A 103 -2.50 -3.10 17.12
N VAL A 104 -1.30 -2.71 17.57
CA VAL A 104 -0.73 -3.08 18.87
C VAL A 104 -0.58 -1.83 19.73
N PRO A 105 -1.47 -1.57 20.70
CA PRO A 105 -1.47 -0.34 21.51
C PRO A 105 -0.15 -0.05 22.22
N SER A 106 0.55 -1.10 22.68
CA SER A 106 1.86 -0.96 23.32
C SER A 106 2.96 -0.42 22.40
N LEU A 107 2.71 -0.26 21.10
CA LEU A 107 3.60 0.35 20.11
C LEU A 107 3.24 1.80 19.76
N PHE A 108 2.18 2.35 20.35
CA PHE A 108 1.79 3.74 20.15
C PHE A 108 2.86 4.69 20.71
N ASP A 109 2.91 5.90 20.15
CA ASP A 109 3.84 6.98 20.53
C ASP A 109 5.33 6.66 20.52
N LYS A 110 5.72 5.59 19.80
CA LYS A 110 7.13 5.17 19.63
C LYS A 110 7.73 5.51 18.27
N GLY A 111 7.07 6.40 17.51
CA GLY A 111 7.50 6.79 16.16
C GLY A 111 7.33 5.73 15.07
N ILE A 112 6.66 4.60 15.38
CA ILE A 112 6.43 3.50 14.44
C ILE A 112 5.57 3.95 13.24
N GLY A 113 4.52 4.73 13.47
CA GLY A 113 3.67 5.26 12.38
C GLY A 113 4.45 6.12 11.38
N THR A 114 5.43 6.89 11.85
CA THR A 114 6.34 7.64 10.96
C THR A 114 7.25 6.71 10.16
N LYS A 115 7.78 5.64 10.79
CA LYS A 115 8.58 4.62 10.11
C LYS A 115 7.76 3.91 9.02
N MET A 116 6.50 3.58 9.30
CA MET A 116 5.56 2.97 8.34
C MET A 116 5.39 3.82 7.08
N VAL A 117 5.04 5.10 7.22
CA VAL A 117 4.86 6.02 6.08
C VAL A 117 6.14 6.16 5.27
N ARG A 118 7.28 6.38 5.94
CA ARG A 118 8.58 6.50 5.26
C ARG A 118 8.91 5.23 4.47
N GLN A 119 8.68 4.05 5.05
CA GLN A 119 8.93 2.78 4.39
C GLN A 119 8.02 2.58 3.18
N LEU A 120 6.74 2.95 3.27
CA LEU A 120 5.81 2.89 2.13
C LEU A 120 6.25 3.81 0.99
N LEU A 121 6.71 5.03 1.29
CA LEU A 121 7.24 5.96 0.30
C LEU A 121 8.49 5.42 -0.39
N VAL A 122 9.43 4.84 0.37
CA VAL A 122 10.63 4.21 -0.20
C VAL A 122 10.25 3.08 -1.16
N ILE A 123 9.33 2.19 -0.76
CA ILE A 123 8.86 1.10 -1.63
C ILE A 123 8.20 1.66 -2.90
N PHE A 124 7.37 2.69 -2.77
CA PHE A 124 6.71 3.33 -3.90
C PHE A 124 7.71 3.92 -4.90
N LEU A 125 8.72 4.63 -4.42
CA LEU A 125 9.77 5.21 -5.25
C LEU A 125 10.59 4.13 -5.95
N ILE A 126 10.98 3.07 -5.25
CA ILE A 126 11.72 1.94 -5.84
C ILE A 126 10.93 1.30 -6.98
N ILE A 127 9.64 0.99 -6.75
CA ILE A 127 8.78 0.39 -7.78
C ILE A 127 8.64 1.34 -8.98
N ARG A 128 8.44 2.64 -8.74
CA ARG A 128 8.31 3.64 -9.81
C ARG A 128 9.59 3.78 -10.63
N MET A 129 10.75 3.76 -9.99
CA MET A 129 12.06 3.79 -10.65
C MET A 129 12.32 2.52 -11.47
N GLN A 130 12.00 1.34 -10.94
CA GLN A 130 12.13 0.07 -11.67
C GLN A 130 11.27 0.04 -12.93
N MET A 131 10.03 0.53 -12.86
CA MET A 131 9.16 0.64 -14.04
C MET A 131 9.74 1.59 -15.09
N LEU A 132 10.28 2.75 -14.68
CA LEU A 132 10.93 3.69 -15.60
C LEU A 132 12.14 3.06 -16.28
N LEU A 133 13.03 2.42 -15.52
CA LEU A 133 14.21 1.74 -16.06
C LEU A 133 13.82 0.65 -17.06
N PHE A 134 12.82 -0.18 -16.72
CA PHE A 134 12.34 -1.24 -17.62
C PHE A 134 11.77 -0.66 -18.93
N TRP A 135 10.99 0.42 -18.85
CA TRP A 135 10.46 1.12 -20.02
C TRP A 135 11.57 1.69 -20.91
N THR A 136 12.58 2.33 -20.32
CA THR A 136 13.72 2.88 -21.05
C THR A 136 14.53 1.78 -21.75
N LEU A 137 14.83 0.68 -21.06
CA LEU A 137 15.57 -0.44 -21.65
C LEU A 137 14.76 -1.10 -22.79
N ARG A 138 13.46 -1.31 -22.59
CA ARG A 138 12.57 -1.85 -23.62
C ARG A 138 12.53 -0.95 -24.85
N TYR A 139 12.45 0.36 -24.67
CA TYR A 139 12.47 1.32 -25.78
C TYR A 139 13.78 1.26 -26.57
N GLN A 140 14.93 1.25 -25.89
CA GLN A 140 16.24 1.13 -26.53
C GLN A 140 16.39 -0.18 -27.32
N MET A 141 15.90 -1.30 -26.79
CA MET A 141 15.90 -2.57 -27.53
C MET A 141 15.04 -2.52 -28.80
N LEU A 142 13.86 -1.88 -28.74
CA LEU A 142 12.98 -1.75 -29.91
C LEU A 142 13.62 -0.88 -31.01
N GLU A 143 14.30 0.20 -30.64
CA GLU A 143 15.08 1.03 -31.58
C GLU A 143 16.19 0.20 -32.26
N GLN A 144 16.96 -0.57 -31.48
CA GLN A 144 18.01 -1.44 -32.03
C GLN A 144 17.45 -2.50 -32.99
N LEU A 145 16.32 -3.14 -32.63
CA LEU A 145 15.64 -4.10 -33.50
C LEU A 145 15.13 -3.46 -34.79
N ASN A 146 14.61 -2.23 -34.71
CA ASN A 146 14.13 -1.51 -35.89
C ASN A 146 15.28 -1.12 -36.83
N VAL A 147 16.41 -0.69 -36.27
CA VAL A 147 17.65 -0.42 -37.05
C VAL A 147 18.14 -1.69 -37.74
N MET A 148 18.24 -2.81 -37.02
CA MET A 148 18.67 -4.10 -37.61
C MET A 148 17.72 -4.55 -38.73
N ARG A 149 16.40 -4.48 -38.49
CA ARG A 149 15.39 -4.85 -39.49
C ARG A 149 15.54 -4.01 -40.76
N ASN A 150 15.68 -2.70 -40.64
CA ASN A 150 15.82 -1.80 -41.80
C ASN A 150 17.15 -2.00 -42.55
N ALA A 151 18.22 -2.40 -41.85
CA ALA A 151 19.50 -2.72 -42.48
C ALA A 151 19.45 -4.01 -43.33
N ASP A 152 18.67 -5.01 -42.90
CA ASP A 152 18.50 -6.26 -43.65
C ASP A 152 17.59 -6.11 -44.88
N PHE A 153 16.68 -5.14 -44.91
CA PHE A 153 15.84 -4.82 -46.09
C PHE A 153 16.54 -3.98 -47.17
N GLN A 154 17.74 -3.46 -46.88
CA GLN A 154 18.54 -2.64 -47.82
C GLN A 154 19.66 -3.45 -48.53
N LYS A 155 19.70 -4.77 -48.34
CA LYS A 155 20.60 -5.71 -49.04
C LYS A 155 19.81 -6.62 -49.97
#